data_AF-A0A7R7GDX7-F1
#
_entry.id   AF-A0A7R7GDX7-F1
#
_cell.length_a   1.000
_cell.length_b   1.000
_cell.length_c   1.000
_cell.angle_alpha   90.00
_cell.angle_beta   90.00
_cell.angle_gamma   90.00
#
_symmetry.space_group_name_H-M   'P 1'
#
loop_
_entity.id
_entity.type
_entity.pdbx_description
1 polymer ?
#
loop_
_entity_poly.entity_id
_entity_poly.type
_entity_poly.pdbx_seq_one_letter_code
_entity_poly.pdbx_strand_id
1 'polypeptide(L)' 'MTLQIGNLISVVLVWALVAYIFVFGFAQMKWSGWEGALPWLCGVVALFTSAGFTTKWLMAKPVL' A
#
# COMPACT_ATOMS: atom_id res chain seq x y z
N MET A 1 8.15 -3.78 -22.95
CA MET A 1 8.22 -2.65 -22.00
C MET A 1 6.86 -2.05 -21.68
N THR A 2 5.96 -1.87 -22.66
CA THR A 2 4.62 -1.29 -22.48
C THR A 2 3.75 -1.99 -21.42
N LEU A 3 3.84 -3.33 -21.33
CA LEU A 3 3.08 -4.13 -20.36
C LEU A 3 3.50 -3.87 -18.89
N GLN A 4 4.79 -3.65 -18.65
CA GLN A 4 5.32 -3.39 -17.31
C GLN A 4 4.95 -1.99 -16.80
N ILE A 5 4.88 -1.01 -17.69
CA ILE A 5 4.42 0.35 -17.36
C ILE A 5 2.93 0.32 -16.99
N GLY A 6 2.10 -0.42 -17.74
CA GLY A 6 0.68 -0.61 -17.40
C GLY A 6 0.46 -1.28 -16.04
N ASN A 7 1.25 -2.32 -15.74
CA ASN A 7 1.25 -2.97 -14.43
C ASN A 7 1.66 -2.00 -13.32
N LEU A 8 2.72 -1.21 -13.53
CA LEU A 8 3.18 -0.22 -12.55
C LEU A 8 2.09 0.81 -12.25
N ILE A 9 1.45 1.35 -13.29
CA ILE A 9 0.37 2.34 -13.14
C ILE A 9 -0.81 1.74 -12.36
N SER A 10 -1.22 0.51 -12.68
CA SER A 10 -2.29 -0.17 -11.93
C SER A 10 -1.92 -0.35 -10.45
N VAL A 11 -0.69 -0.76 -10.16
CA VAL A 11 -0.20 -0.92 -8.79
C VAL A 11 -0.24 0.42 -8.05
N VAL A 12 0.30 1.47 -8.65
CA VAL A 12 0.31 2.81 -8.04
C VAL A 12 -1.10 3.30 -7.76
N LEU A 13 -2.04 3.13 -8.70
CA LEU A 13 -3.43 3.55 -8.52
C LEU A 13 -4.14 2.78 -7.40
N VAL A 14 -4.00 1.45 -7.37
CA VAL A 14 -4.60 0.61 -6.33
C VAL A 14 -4.05 0.97 -4.95
N TRP A 15 -2.72 1.09 -4.83
CA TRP A 15 -2.10 1.40 -3.54
C TRP A 15 -2.30 2.85 -3.10
N ALA A 16 -2.44 3.80 -4.03
CA ALA A 16 -2.84 5.17 -3.71
C ALA A 16 -4.26 5.23 -3.14
N LEU A 17 -5.20 4.45 -3.70
CA LEU A 17 -6.56 4.35 -3.18
C LEU A 17 -6.59 3.70 -1.78
N VAL A 18 -5.86 2.60 -1.59
CA VAL A 18 -5.74 1.91 -0.30
C VAL A 18 -5.10 2.83 0.74
N ALA A 19 -4.04 3.56 0.39
CA ALA A 19 -3.41 4.55 1.25
C ALA A 19 -4.37 5.70 1.61
N TYR A 20 -5.17 6.18 0.66
CA TYR A 20 -6.20 7.20 0.92
C TYR A 20 -7.22 6.70 1.96
N ILE A 21 -7.79 5.52 1.77
CA ILE A 21 -8.75 4.94 2.72
C ILE A 21 -8.10 4.75 4.09
N PHE A 22 -6.85 4.29 4.13
CA PHE A 22 -6.13 4.08 5.38
C PHE A 22 -5.84 5.40 6.11
N VAL A 23 -5.28 6.41 5.43
CA VAL A 23 -4.94 7.70 6.04
C VAL A 23 -6.19 8.46 6.48
N PHE A 24 -7.22 8.56 5.64
CA PHE A 24 -8.43 9.29 5.97
C PHE A 24 -9.35 8.53 6.95
N GLY A 25 -9.44 7.21 6.83
CA GLY A 25 -10.18 6.37 7.77
C GLY A 25 -9.58 6.42 9.18
N PHE A 26 -8.25 6.41 9.29
CA PHE A 26 -7.58 6.52 10.59
C PHE A 26 -7.48 7.96 11.12
N ALA A 27 -7.47 8.98 10.27
CA ALA A 27 -7.54 10.38 10.70
C ALA A 27 -8.88 10.72 11.38
N GLN A 28 -9.95 9.98 11.05
CA GLN A 28 -11.27 10.13 11.69
C GLN A 28 -11.40 9.37 13.02
N MET A 29 -10.46 8.50 13.36
CA MET A 29 -10.48 7.80 14.66
C MET A 29 -9.97 8.72 15.76
N LYS A 30 -10.73 8.84 16.86
CA LYS A 30 -10.28 9.53 18.07
C LYS A 30 -9.23 8.68 18.78
N TRP A 31 -7.98 9.04 18.60
CA TRP A 31 -6.85 8.39 19.24
C TRP A 31 -6.75 8.80 20.72
N SER A 32 -7.11 7.90 21.63
CA SER A 32 -6.85 8.06 23.06
C SER A 32 -5.41 7.61 23.39
N GLY A 33 -4.42 8.37 22.93
CA GLY A 33 -3.01 8.14 23.26
C GLY A 33 -2.27 7.15 22.35
N TRP A 34 -1.11 6.68 22.82
CA TRP A 34 -0.13 5.88 22.05
C TRP A 34 -0.66 4.52 21.60
N GLU A 35 -1.68 3.98 22.28
CA GLU A 35 -2.32 2.70 21.96
C GLU A 35 -2.97 2.68 20.58
N GLY A 36 -3.31 3.86 20.07
CA GLY A 36 -3.82 4.01 18.72
C GLY A 36 -2.76 4.25 17.65
N ALA A 37 -1.72 5.00 18.00
CA ALA A 37 -0.62 5.30 17.07
C ALA A 37 0.14 4.03 16.63
N LEU A 38 0.24 3.03 17.51
CA LEU A 38 0.96 1.79 17.26
C LEU A 38 0.27 0.90 16.18
N PRO A 39 -1.03 0.57 16.30
CA PRO A 39 -1.78 -0.10 15.24
C PRO A 39 -1.76 0.65 13.91
N TRP A 40 -1.83 1.99 13.94
CA TRP A 40 -1.72 2.80 12.72
C TRP A 40 -0.36 2.62 12.05
N LEU A 41 0.73 2.75 12.80
CA LEU A 41 2.08 2.64 12.28
C LEU A 41 2.34 1.24 11.72
N CYS A 42 1.90 0.19 12.44
CA CYS A 42 1.94 -1.18 11.95
C CYS A 42 1.17 -1.35 10.64
N GLY A 43 -0.02 -0.77 10.55
CA GLY A 43 -0.83 -0.83 9.34
C GLY A 43 -0.18 -0.09 8.16
N VAL A 44 0.42 1.08 8.39
CA VAL A 44 1.20 1.80 7.37
C VAL A 44 2.37 0.95 6.88
N VAL A 45 3.17 0.40 7.79
CA VAL A 45 4.33 -0.46 7.44
C VAL A 45 3.87 -1.69 6.67
N ALA A 46 2.78 -2.34 7.08
CA ALA A 46 2.22 -3.49 6.38
C ALA A 46 1.77 -3.11 4.96
N LEU A 47 1.09 -1.98 4.81
CA LEU A 47 0.56 -1.47 3.54
C LEU A 47 1.69 -1.15 2.53
N PHE A 48 2.76 -0.49 2.98
CA PHE A 48 3.97 -0.26 2.16
C PHE A 48 4.68 -1.56 1.81
N THR A 49 4.77 -2.51 2.75
CA THR A 49 5.41 -3.82 2.51
C THR A 49 4.64 -4.62 1.46
N SER A 50 3.32 -4.67 1.56
CA SER A 50 2.46 -5.33 0.56
C SER A 50 2.53 -4.63 -0.79
N ALA A 51 2.58 -3.30 -0.83
CA ALA A 51 2.77 -2.55 -2.07
C ALA A 51 4.09 -2.90 -2.77
N GLY A 52 5.18 -2.97 -2.01
CA GLY A 52 6.48 -3.40 -2.50
C GLY A 52 6.46 -4.84 -3.03
N PHE A 53 5.80 -5.76 -2.31
CA PHE A 53 5.67 -7.15 -2.73
C PHE A 53 4.86 -7.29 -4.03
N THR A 54 3.71 -6.64 -4.12
CA THR A 54 2.86 -6.65 -5.32
C THR A 54 3.59 -6.03 -6.53
N THR A 55 4.35 -4.96 -6.30
CA THR A 55 5.20 -4.35 -7.35
C THR A 55 6.26 -5.32 -7.84
N LYS A 56 6.98 -5.99 -6.92
CA LYS A 56 8.01 -6.98 -7.26
C LYS A 56 7.41 -8.18 -8.01
N TRP A 57 6.23 -8.65 -7.60
CA TRP A 57 5.54 -9.78 -8.22
C TRP A 57 5.04 -9.44 -9.63
N LEU A 58 4.43 -8.26 -9.83
CA LEU A 58 3.95 -7.81 -11.15
C LEU A 58 5.05 -7.40 -12.12
N MET A 59 6.25 -7.07 -11.60
CA MET A 59 7.43 -6.78 -12.41
C MET A 59 8.34 -8.00 -12.63
N ALA A 60 8.09 -9.11 -11.93
CA ALA A 60 8.80 -10.36 -12.17
C ALA A 60 8.49 -10.82 -13.61
N LYS A 61 9.52 -10.89 -14.45
CA LYS A 61 9.38 -11.51 -15.77
C LYS A 61 9.03 -12.98 -15.56
N PRO A 62 8.02 -13.54 -16.27
CA PRO A 62 7.81 -14.98 -16.24
C PRO A 62 9.10 -15.64 -16.69
N VAL A 63 9.68 -16.45 -15.81
CA VAL A 63 10.74 -17.38 -16.19
C VAL A 63 10.02 -18.51 -16.92
N LEU A 64 9.96 -18.41 -18.24
CA LEU A 64 9.64 -19.53 -19.13
C LEU A 64 10.83 -20.49 -19.16
#